data_AF-A0A179DHW4-F1
#
_entry.id   AF-A0A179DHW4-F1
#
_cell.length_a   1.000
_cell.length_b   1.000
_cell.length_c   1.000
_cell.angle_alpha   90.00
_cell.angle_beta   90.00
_cell.angle_gamma   90.00
#
_symmetry.space_group_name_H-M   'P 1'
#
loop_
_entity.id
_entity.type
_entity.pdbx_description
1 polymer ?
#
loop_
_entity_poly.entity_id
_entity_poly.type
_entity_poly.pdbx_seq_one_letter_code
_entity_poly.pdbx_strand_id
1 'polypeptide(L)'
;MKTEDTNMNWEKDAPLLASIKKDNPFKVPTNYFEDLDERIQNELFLENLKSNIDNFKTPKGYFENLSQQIINQIKLNEIISEGLGFATPEKYFENTKQQILKSVEPKKEGITRIINLNLIRYAAAACILMMTSFGIYFNIHQSKNLSHQLSEIPDEEIESYLQQNVDNGDVPVIIENLSDKAVFSTDKSKLTEEELIKLLDTTP
;
A
#
# COMPACT_ATOMS: atom_id res chain seq x y z
N MET A 1 59.72 -34.28 59.82
CA MET A 1 58.41 -33.87 60.36
C MET A 1 57.72 -35.13 60.85
N LYS A 2 57.74 -35.42 62.17
CA LYS A 2 56.93 -36.52 62.73
C LYS A 2 55.51 -35.98 62.87
N THR A 3 54.55 -36.60 62.22
CA THR A 3 53.13 -36.35 62.48
C THR A 3 52.87 -36.79 63.91
N GLU A 4 52.61 -35.83 64.78
CA GLU A 4 52.00 -36.13 66.08
C GLU A 4 50.64 -36.72 65.77
N ASP A 5 50.56 -38.04 65.84
CA ASP A 5 49.31 -38.78 65.86
C ASP A 5 48.56 -38.30 67.10
N THR A 6 47.71 -37.28 66.93
CA THR A 6 46.63 -36.99 67.86
C THR A 6 45.75 -38.22 67.86
N ASN A 7 46.12 -39.17 68.71
CA ASN A 7 45.39 -40.39 69.01
C ASN A 7 44.09 -39.97 69.70
N MET A 8 43.15 -39.50 68.88
CA MET A 8 41.82 -39.13 69.28
C MET A 8 41.08 -40.45 69.48
N ASN A 9 41.23 -40.98 70.69
CA ASN A 9 40.58 -42.19 71.11
C ASN A 9 39.10 -41.89 71.40
N TRP A 10 38.35 -41.62 70.34
CA TRP A 10 36.92 -41.26 70.38
C TRP A 10 36.08 -42.34 71.08
N GLU A 11 36.57 -43.59 71.14
CA GLU A 11 35.95 -44.68 71.87
C GLU A 11 36.00 -44.46 73.40
N LYS A 12 37.05 -43.78 73.89
CA LYS A 12 37.18 -43.38 75.30
C LYS A 12 36.41 -42.09 75.60
N ASP A 13 36.40 -41.15 74.64
CA ASP A 13 35.77 -39.84 74.81
C ASP A 13 34.23 -39.91 74.64
N ALA A 14 33.73 -40.92 73.94
CA ALA A 14 32.29 -41.17 73.77
C ALA A 14 31.94 -42.66 73.96
N PRO A 15 32.05 -43.20 75.19
CA PRO A 15 31.82 -44.62 75.46
C PRO A 15 30.39 -45.07 75.13
N LEU A 16 29.41 -44.15 75.21
CA LEU A 16 28.04 -44.41 74.79
C LEU A 16 27.92 -44.66 73.29
N LEU A 17 28.66 -43.90 72.47
CA LEU A 17 28.67 -44.09 71.01
C LEU A 17 29.48 -45.33 70.62
N ALA A 18 30.57 -45.61 71.34
CA ALA A 18 31.36 -46.83 71.16
C ALA A 18 30.56 -48.11 71.46
N SER A 19 29.62 -48.04 72.40
CA SER A 19 28.72 -49.14 72.74
C SER A 19 27.60 -49.36 71.72
N ILE A 20 27.39 -48.45 70.77
CA ILE A 20 26.40 -48.62 69.70
C ILE A 20 27.00 -49.55 68.65
N LYS A 21 26.26 -50.61 68.32
CA LYS A 21 26.64 -51.55 67.27
C LYS A 21 26.76 -50.79 65.94
N LYS A 22 27.89 -50.95 65.23
CA LYS A 22 28.16 -50.33 63.92
C LYS A 22 27.36 -51.00 62.79
N ASP A 23 26.06 -51.16 62.99
CA ASP A 23 25.12 -51.62 61.97
C ASP A 23 24.39 -50.41 61.39
N ASN A 24 24.19 -50.40 60.07
CA ASN A 24 23.41 -49.36 59.41
C ASN A 24 21.91 -49.55 59.75
N PRO A 25 21.26 -48.62 60.48
CA PRO A 25 19.84 -48.74 60.82
C PRO A 25 18.92 -48.37 59.64
N PHE A 26 19.46 -47.79 58.56
CA PHE A 26 18.69 -47.34 57.41
C PHE A 26 18.51 -48.48 56.42
N LYS A 27 17.26 -48.72 56.02
CA LYS A 27 16.89 -49.64 54.95
C LYS A 27 16.18 -48.87 53.85
N VAL A 28 16.57 -49.10 52.61
CA VAL A 28 15.82 -48.63 51.45
C VAL A 28 14.84 -49.71 51.00
N PRO A 29 13.72 -49.34 50.36
CA PRO A 29 12.84 -50.28 49.69
C PRO A 29 13.58 -51.11 48.64
N THR A 30 13.07 -52.31 48.34
CA THR A 30 13.53 -53.13 47.22
C THR A 30 13.45 -52.32 45.92
N ASN A 31 14.45 -52.46 45.05
CA ASN A 31 14.58 -51.75 43.77
C ASN A 31 14.75 -50.22 43.86
N TYR A 32 15.04 -49.66 45.04
CA TYR A 32 15.15 -48.21 45.20
C TYR A 32 16.21 -47.58 44.28
N PHE A 33 17.36 -48.22 44.12
CA PHE A 33 18.46 -47.68 43.31
C PHE A 33 18.33 -48.06 41.83
N GLU A 34 17.76 -49.23 41.56
CA GLU A 34 17.48 -49.74 40.22
C GLU A 34 16.47 -48.85 39.49
N ASP A 35 15.44 -48.37 40.19
CA ASP A 35 14.40 -47.49 39.61
C ASP A 35 14.73 -45.99 39.77
N LEU A 36 15.79 -45.64 40.49
CA LEU A 36 16.12 -44.24 40.84
C LEU A 36 16.39 -43.42 39.58
N ASP A 37 17.19 -43.95 38.66
CA ASP A 37 17.55 -43.26 37.43
C ASP A 37 16.32 -42.97 36.59
N GLU A 38 15.45 -43.96 36.38
CA GLU A 38 14.21 -43.79 35.62
C GLU A 38 13.29 -42.74 36.28
N ARG A 39 13.14 -42.80 37.61
CA ARG A 39 12.32 -41.84 38.36
C ARG A 39 12.85 -40.41 38.24
N ILE A 40 14.16 -40.22 38.30
CA ILE A 40 14.77 -38.89 38.13
C ILE A 40 14.55 -38.37 36.72
N GLN A 41 14.76 -39.20 35.69
CA GLN A 41 14.53 -38.79 34.30
C GLN A 41 13.06 -38.43 34.04
N ASN A 42 12.13 -39.23 34.56
CA ASN A 42 10.71 -38.95 34.45
C ASN A 42 10.32 -37.66 35.15
N GLU A 43 10.86 -37.37 36.33
CA GLU A 43 10.54 -36.11 37.01
C GLU A 43 11.16 -34.88 36.35
N LEU A 44 12.37 -34.99 35.81
CA LEU A 44 12.95 -33.91 34.99
C LEU A 44 12.11 -33.65 33.73
N PHE A 45 11.61 -34.70 33.10
CA PHE A 45 10.72 -34.59 31.95
C PHE A 45 9.39 -33.91 32.32
N LEU A 46 8.76 -34.34 33.42
CA LEU A 46 7.51 -33.74 33.90
C LEU A 46 7.69 -32.28 34.34
N GLU A 47 8.81 -31.94 34.98
CA GLU A 47 9.16 -30.57 35.34
C GLU A 47 9.35 -29.69 34.10
N ASN A 48 10.04 -30.21 33.08
CA ASN A 48 10.20 -29.52 31.79
C ASN A 48 8.85 -29.25 31.11
N LEU A 49 7.94 -30.24 31.09
CA LEU A 49 6.59 -30.07 30.55
C LEU A 49 5.76 -29.06 31.35
N LYS A 50 5.89 -29.03 32.68
CA LYS A 50 5.21 -28.05 33.54
C LYS A 50 5.69 -26.62 33.31
N SER A 51 6.93 -26.40 32.87
CA SER A 51 7.38 -25.05 32.50
C SER A 51 6.78 -24.55 31.17
N ASN A 52 6.24 -25.43 30.34
CA ASN A 52 5.66 -25.14 29.02
C ASN A 52 4.13 -25.39 28.96
N ILE A 53 3.41 -25.25 30.08
CA ILE A 53 1.95 -25.53 30.18
C ILE A 53 1.14 -24.69 29.17
N ASP A 54 1.62 -23.51 28.79
CA ASP A 54 0.93 -22.66 27.82
C ASP A 54 0.82 -23.29 26.42
N ASN A 55 1.68 -24.26 26.08
CA ASN A 55 1.72 -24.91 24.78
C ASN A 55 0.83 -26.17 24.70
N PHE A 56 0.29 -26.64 25.83
CA PHE A 56 -0.55 -27.85 25.92
C PHE A 56 -2.00 -27.54 26.30
N LYS A 57 -2.58 -26.49 25.70
CA LYS A 57 -4.00 -26.15 25.89
C LYS A 57 -4.85 -26.84 24.83
N THR A 58 -5.82 -27.62 25.28
CA THR A 58 -6.87 -28.11 24.38
C THR A 58 -7.70 -26.93 23.86
N PRO A 59 -8.15 -26.96 22.61
CA PRO A 59 -9.05 -25.94 22.09
C PRO A 59 -10.29 -25.75 22.98
N LYS A 60 -10.82 -24.54 23.04
CA LYS A 60 -12.07 -24.25 23.75
C LYS A 60 -13.19 -25.13 23.21
N GLY A 61 -13.92 -25.82 24.09
CA GLY A 61 -15.02 -26.69 23.67
C GLY A 61 -14.61 -28.12 23.29
N TYR A 62 -13.32 -28.50 23.42
CA TYR A 62 -12.84 -29.82 23.02
C TYR A 62 -13.58 -30.95 23.74
N PHE A 63 -13.59 -30.93 25.07
CA PHE A 63 -14.18 -32.01 25.88
C PHE A 63 -15.72 -32.00 25.82
N GLU A 64 -16.32 -30.83 25.66
CA GLU A 64 -17.76 -30.65 25.49
C GLU A 64 -18.27 -31.30 24.20
N ASN A 65 -17.50 -31.18 23.11
CA ASN A 65 -17.86 -31.76 21.81
C ASN A 65 -17.34 -33.19 21.61
N LEU A 66 -16.34 -33.63 22.37
CA LEU A 66 -15.68 -34.94 22.20
C LEU A 66 -16.67 -36.10 22.22
N SER A 67 -17.61 -36.11 23.17
CA SER A 67 -18.62 -37.17 23.29
C SER A 67 -19.49 -37.26 22.03
N GLN A 68 -19.98 -36.12 21.53
CA GLN A 68 -20.78 -36.06 20.32
C GLN A 68 -19.98 -36.48 19.08
N GLN A 69 -18.71 -36.05 18.99
CA GLN A 69 -17.81 -36.45 17.91
C GLN A 69 -17.61 -37.97 17.86
N ILE A 70 -17.37 -38.60 19.01
CA ILE A 70 -17.20 -40.06 19.09
C ILE A 70 -18.48 -40.78 18.63
N ILE A 71 -19.64 -40.36 19.11
CA ILE A 71 -20.93 -40.96 18.71
C ILE A 71 -21.17 -40.80 17.20
N ASN A 72 -20.87 -39.63 16.65
CA ASN A 72 -21.02 -39.38 15.23
C ASN A 72 -20.08 -40.25 14.39
N GLN A 73 -18.83 -40.42 14.83
CA GLN A 73 -17.87 -41.31 14.17
C GLN A 73 -18.34 -42.77 14.16
N ILE A 74 -18.89 -43.25 15.27
CA ILE A 74 -19.44 -44.62 15.36
C ILE A 74 -20.60 -44.79 14.36
N LYS A 75 -21.55 -43.84 14.34
CA LYS A 75 -22.68 -43.86 13.41
C LYS A 75 -22.25 -43.81 11.95
N LEU A 76 -21.27 -42.96 11.63
CA LEU A 76 -20.73 -42.87 10.27
C LEU A 76 -20.08 -44.19 9.83
N ASN A 77 -19.30 -44.82 10.71
CA ASN A 77 -18.67 -46.11 10.43
C ASN A 77 -19.70 -47.22 10.21
N GLU A 78 -20.80 -47.23 10.98
CA GLU A 78 -21.92 -48.15 10.79
C GLU A 78 -22.55 -47.98 9.39
N ILE A 79 -22.88 -46.74 9.00
CA ILE A 79 -23.44 -46.42 7.67
C ILE A 79 -22.50 -46.82 6.53
N ILE A 80 -21.19 -46.60 6.69
CA ILE A 80 -20.18 -47.00 5.69
C ILE A 80 -20.10 -48.52 5.59
N SER A 81 -20.12 -49.24 6.73
CA SER A 81 -20.09 -50.70 6.77
C SER A 81 -21.33 -51.34 6.15
N GLU A 82 -22.48 -50.67 6.22
CA GLU A 82 -23.73 -51.09 5.58
C GLU A 82 -23.79 -50.79 4.08
N GLY A 83 -22.73 -50.19 3.49
CA GLY A 83 -22.68 -49.86 2.07
C GLY A 83 -23.55 -48.67 1.67
N LEU A 84 -24.13 -47.95 2.64
CA LEU A 84 -24.91 -46.73 2.45
C LEU A 84 -24.03 -45.46 2.42
N GLY A 85 -22.70 -45.64 2.37
CA GLY A 85 -21.75 -44.55 2.23
C GLY A 85 -21.87 -43.79 0.91
N PHE A 86 -21.14 -42.67 0.80
CA PHE A 86 -21.12 -41.88 -0.43
C PHE A 86 -20.35 -42.61 -1.53
N ALA A 87 -21.07 -43.03 -2.58
CA ALA A 87 -20.44 -43.52 -3.80
C ALA A 87 -20.00 -42.34 -4.67
N THR A 88 -18.75 -42.38 -5.16
CA THR A 88 -18.32 -41.44 -6.20
C THR A 88 -18.99 -41.81 -7.53
N PRO A 89 -19.40 -40.83 -8.35
CA PRO A 89 -19.91 -41.09 -9.70
C PRO A 89 -18.93 -41.92 -10.53
N GLU A 90 -19.48 -42.67 -11.49
CA GLU A 90 -18.67 -43.45 -12.43
C GLU A 90 -17.63 -42.54 -13.10
N LYS A 91 -16.36 -42.99 -13.17
CA LYS A 91 -15.24 -42.27 -13.79
C LYS A 91 -14.81 -40.96 -13.10
N TYR A 92 -15.24 -40.69 -11.86
CA TYR A 92 -14.75 -39.53 -11.09
C TYR A 92 -13.22 -39.45 -11.05
N PHE A 93 -12.57 -40.53 -10.63
CA PHE A 93 -11.10 -40.58 -10.52
C PHE A 93 -10.39 -40.53 -11.87
N GLU A 94 -10.97 -41.14 -12.91
CA GLU A 94 -10.40 -41.09 -14.27
C GLU A 94 -10.45 -39.68 -14.85
N ASN A 95 -11.58 -38.99 -14.70
CA ASN A 95 -11.73 -37.60 -15.15
C ASN A 95 -10.79 -36.67 -14.39
N THR A 96 -10.68 -36.82 -13.07
CA THR A 96 -9.76 -36.02 -12.24
C THR A 96 -8.31 -36.28 -12.63
N LYS A 97 -7.91 -37.54 -12.84
CA LYS A 97 -6.57 -37.90 -13.31
C LYS A 97 -6.26 -37.28 -14.67
N GLN A 98 -7.18 -37.33 -15.61
CA GLN A 98 -7.02 -36.70 -16.93
C GLN A 98 -6.88 -35.18 -16.84
N GLN A 99 -7.67 -34.53 -15.98
CA GLN A 99 -7.58 -33.08 -15.76
C GLN A 99 -6.24 -32.67 -15.15
N ILE A 100 -5.74 -33.44 -14.18
CA ILE A 100 -4.43 -33.21 -13.58
C ILE A 100 -3.35 -33.35 -14.65
N LEU A 101 -3.34 -34.44 -15.43
CA LEU A 101 -2.36 -34.64 -16.49
C LEU A 101 -2.37 -33.51 -17.52
N LYS A 102 -3.56 -33.09 -17.96
CA LYS A 102 -3.73 -31.94 -18.87
C LYS A 102 -3.21 -30.63 -18.29
N SER A 103 -3.29 -30.46 -16.97
CA SER A 103 -2.86 -29.24 -16.28
C SER A 103 -1.36 -29.22 -15.96
N VAL A 104 -0.74 -30.40 -15.88
CA VAL A 104 0.69 -30.58 -15.60
C VAL A 104 1.51 -30.65 -16.90
N GLU A 105 0.88 -30.94 -18.04
CA GLU A 105 1.55 -30.79 -19.34
C GLU A 105 2.05 -29.33 -19.48
N PRO A 106 3.35 -29.11 -19.76
CA PRO A 106 3.84 -27.78 -20.04
C PRO A 106 3.06 -27.26 -21.23
N LYS A 107 2.28 -26.20 -21.01
CA LYS A 107 1.58 -25.48 -22.07
C LYS A 107 2.58 -25.31 -23.20
N LYS A 108 2.34 -25.96 -24.34
CA LYS A 108 3.17 -25.77 -25.54
C LYS A 108 3.06 -24.29 -25.86
N GLU A 109 4.00 -23.51 -25.36
CA GLU A 109 4.19 -22.12 -25.74
C GLU A 109 4.51 -22.19 -27.22
N GLY A 110 3.47 -22.02 -28.04
CA GLY A 110 3.64 -21.76 -29.45
C GLY A 110 4.62 -20.60 -29.52
N ILE A 111 5.74 -20.81 -30.20
CA ILE A 111 6.84 -19.86 -30.35
C ILE A 111 6.24 -18.50 -30.70
N THR A 112 6.10 -17.60 -29.73
CA THR A 112 5.66 -16.24 -30.01
C THR A 112 6.85 -15.57 -30.67
N ARG A 113 6.76 -15.40 -31.99
CA ARG A 113 7.81 -14.72 -32.76
C ARG A 113 7.82 -13.25 -32.34
N ILE A 114 8.73 -12.91 -31.44
CA ILE A 114 9.06 -11.52 -31.11
C ILE A 114 9.68 -10.86 -32.35
N ILE A 115 8.94 -9.94 -32.97
CA ILE A 115 9.44 -9.14 -34.10
C ILE A 115 9.92 -7.81 -33.55
N ASN A 116 11.22 -7.52 -33.71
CA ASN A 116 11.84 -6.28 -33.27
C ASN A 116 11.75 -5.19 -34.35
N LEU A 117 10.75 -4.31 -34.26
CA LEU A 117 10.55 -3.22 -35.22
C LEU A 117 11.43 -2.00 -34.89
N ASN A 118 12.75 -2.14 -35.07
CA ASN A 118 13.73 -1.07 -34.77
C ASN A 118 13.61 0.16 -35.72
N LEU A 119 12.92 0.02 -36.85
CA LEU A 119 12.71 1.09 -37.84
C LEU A 119 11.64 2.12 -37.43
N ILE A 120 10.73 1.78 -36.51
CA ILE A 120 9.67 2.70 -36.06
C ILE A 120 10.26 3.90 -35.32
N ARG A 121 11.42 3.74 -34.68
CA ARG A 121 12.08 4.82 -33.94
C ARG A 121 12.50 5.97 -34.84
N TYR A 122 12.96 5.67 -36.07
CA TYR A 122 13.34 6.70 -37.04
C TYR A 122 12.11 7.33 -37.69
N ALA A 123 11.10 6.52 -38.04
CA ALA A 123 9.86 7.02 -38.62
C ALA A 123 9.15 8.03 -37.69
N ALA A 124 9.09 7.73 -36.38
CA ALA A 124 8.51 8.63 -35.39
C ALA A 124 9.24 9.99 -35.33
N ALA A 125 10.59 10.01 -35.36
CA ALA A 125 11.36 11.24 -35.36
C ALA A 125 11.10 12.08 -36.63
N ALA A 126 11.05 11.45 -37.81
CA ALA A 126 10.74 12.13 -39.06
C ALA A 126 9.32 12.75 -39.06
N CYS A 127 8.33 12.04 -38.51
CA CYS A 127 6.97 12.58 -38.37
C CYS A 127 6.93 13.83 -37.48
N ILE A 128 7.67 13.84 -36.37
CA ILE A 128 7.76 15.02 -35.50
C ILE A 128 8.37 16.20 -36.25
N LEU A 129 9.47 15.99 -36.99
CA LEU A 129 10.10 17.05 -37.78
C LEU A 129 9.19 17.60 -38.89
N MET A 130 8.46 16.73 -39.58
CA MET A 130 7.47 17.17 -40.57
C MET A 130 6.36 17.99 -39.91
N MET A 131 5.81 17.53 -38.79
CA MET A 131 4.71 18.21 -38.11
C MET A 131 5.12 19.59 -37.58
N THR A 132 6.31 19.70 -36.98
CA THR A 132 6.83 20.98 -36.47
C THR A 132 7.12 21.94 -37.62
N SER A 133 7.76 21.48 -38.71
CA SER A 133 8.03 22.32 -39.87
C SER A 133 6.75 22.83 -40.54
N PHE A 134 5.74 21.96 -40.67
CA PHE A 134 4.44 22.30 -41.25
C PHE A 134 3.68 23.30 -40.37
N GLY A 135 3.71 23.13 -39.04
CA GLY A 135 3.08 24.06 -38.10
C GLY A 135 3.66 25.48 -38.17
N ILE A 136 4.99 25.60 -38.26
CA ILE A 136 5.66 26.90 -38.42
C ILE A 136 5.30 27.55 -39.77
N TYR A 137 5.32 26.77 -40.85
CA TYR A 137 4.97 27.26 -42.19
C TYR A 137 3.53 27.79 -42.24
N PHE A 138 2.58 27.06 -41.66
CA PHE A 138 1.17 27.46 -41.62
C PHE A 138 0.94 28.73 -40.80
N ASN A 139 1.62 28.87 -39.65
CA ASN A 139 1.53 30.06 -38.80
C ASN A 139 1.98 31.35 -39.51
N ILE A 140 3.10 31.29 -40.24
CA ILE A 140 3.62 32.43 -41.02
C ILE A 140 2.72 32.77 -42.21
N HIS A 141 2.01 31.79 -42.77
CA HIS A 141 1.10 32.04 -43.89
C HIS A 141 -0.15 32.82 -43.45
N GLN A 142 -0.67 32.57 -42.24
CA GLN A 142 -1.89 33.22 -41.76
C GLN A 142 -1.71 34.72 -41.43
N SER A 143 -0.52 35.14 -41.01
CA SER A 143 -0.29 36.52 -40.51
C SER A 143 -0.11 37.60 -41.59
N LYS A 144 -0.06 37.23 -42.88
CA LYS A 144 0.22 38.16 -43.98
C LYS A 144 -0.97 39.02 -44.45
N ASN A 145 -2.16 38.83 -43.87
CA ASN A 145 -3.38 39.54 -44.29
C ASN A 145 -3.71 40.80 -43.47
N LEU A 146 -2.98 41.10 -42.38
CA LEU A 146 -3.30 42.21 -41.47
C LEU A 146 -3.17 43.59 -42.15
N SER A 147 -2.13 43.78 -42.97
CA SER A 147 -1.89 45.06 -43.64
C SER A 147 -2.95 45.39 -44.70
N HIS A 148 -3.52 44.36 -45.34
CA HIS A 148 -4.59 44.54 -46.33
C HIS A 148 -5.93 44.85 -45.64
N GLN A 149 -6.20 44.21 -44.51
CA GLN A 149 -7.43 44.42 -43.73
C GLN A 149 -7.51 45.81 -43.09
N LEU A 150 -6.37 46.42 -42.73
CA LEU A 150 -6.33 47.78 -42.18
C LEU A 150 -6.59 48.87 -43.24
N SER A 151 -6.30 48.59 -44.52
CA SER A 151 -6.48 49.57 -45.60
C SER A 151 -7.92 49.64 -46.12
N GLU A 152 -8.78 48.70 -45.72
CA GLU A 152 -10.16 48.56 -46.20
C GLU A 152 -11.19 49.14 -45.21
N ILE A 153 -10.75 49.62 -44.04
CA ILE A 153 -11.62 50.25 -43.04
C ILE A 153 -11.99 51.67 -43.53
N PRO A 154 -13.28 52.00 -43.69
CA PRO A 154 -13.71 53.33 -44.11
C PRO A 154 -13.47 54.37 -43.01
N ASP A 155 -13.10 55.59 -43.42
CA ASP A 155 -12.76 56.69 -42.49
C ASP A 155 -13.91 57.05 -41.52
N GLU A 156 -15.17 56.83 -41.92
CA GLU A 156 -16.36 57.09 -41.10
C GLU A 156 -16.46 56.16 -39.88
N GLU A 157 -16.05 54.90 -40.03
CA GLU A 157 -16.00 53.95 -38.91
C GLU A 157 -14.86 54.31 -37.95
N ILE A 158 -13.74 54.81 -38.47
CA ILE A 158 -12.63 55.31 -37.66
C ILE A 158 -13.10 56.52 -36.83
N GLU A 159 -13.83 57.44 -37.43
CA GLU A 159 -14.39 58.60 -36.74
C GLU A 159 -15.37 58.18 -35.63
N SER A 160 -16.32 57.28 -35.93
CA SER A 160 -17.28 56.78 -34.94
C SER A 160 -16.58 56.08 -33.77
N TYR A 161 -15.58 55.25 -34.06
CA TYR A 161 -14.80 54.58 -33.03
C TYR A 161 -14.05 55.56 -32.14
N LEU A 162 -13.42 56.59 -32.72
CA LEU A 162 -12.74 57.63 -31.97
C LEU A 162 -13.73 58.41 -31.09
N GLN A 163 -14.88 58.82 -31.62
CA GLN A 163 -15.88 59.54 -30.82
C GLN A 163 -16.43 58.72 -29.64
N GLN A 164 -16.56 57.41 -29.80
CA GLN A 164 -17.10 56.54 -28.75
C GLN A 164 -16.05 56.12 -27.70
N ASN A 165 -14.78 56.02 -28.09
CA ASN A 165 -13.73 55.40 -27.25
C ASN A 165 -12.62 56.36 -26.81
N VAL A 166 -12.67 57.63 -27.19
CA VAL A 166 -11.72 58.67 -26.74
C VAL A 166 -12.29 59.39 -25.51
N ASP A 167 -11.53 59.44 -24.42
CA ASP A 167 -11.83 60.29 -23.27
C ASP A 167 -11.03 61.61 -23.34
N ASN A 168 -11.41 62.61 -22.55
CA ASN A 168 -10.76 63.94 -22.51
C ASN A 168 -9.25 63.85 -22.20
N GLY A 169 -8.78 62.75 -21.62
CA GLY A 169 -7.37 62.46 -21.35
C GLY A 169 -6.54 62.06 -22.58
N ASP A 170 -7.18 61.55 -23.65
CA ASP A 170 -6.50 61.08 -24.86
C ASP A 170 -6.40 62.17 -25.95
N VAL A 171 -7.21 63.23 -25.81
CA VAL A 171 -7.24 64.40 -26.70
C VAL A 171 -5.86 65.05 -26.91
N PRO A 172 -4.99 65.22 -25.90
CA PRO A 172 -3.65 65.80 -26.10
C PRO A 172 -2.75 64.93 -27.00
N VAL A 173 -2.82 63.60 -26.88
CA VAL A 173 -2.03 62.65 -27.67
C VAL A 173 -2.51 62.63 -29.12
N ILE A 174 -3.82 62.72 -29.33
CA ILE A 174 -4.41 62.86 -30.66
C ILE A 174 -3.93 64.17 -31.29
N ILE A 175 -3.98 65.30 -30.58
CA ILE A 175 -3.53 66.61 -31.08
C ILE A 175 -2.04 66.61 -31.45
N GLU A 176 -1.18 65.97 -30.65
CA GLU A 176 0.26 65.89 -30.94
C GLU A 176 0.56 65.12 -32.23
N ASN A 177 -0.29 64.15 -32.57
CA ASN A 177 -0.15 63.32 -33.77
C ASN A 177 -1.03 63.77 -34.95
N LEU A 178 -1.81 64.84 -34.79
CA LEU A 178 -2.57 65.46 -35.87
C LEU A 178 -1.71 66.48 -36.62
N SER A 179 -1.56 66.27 -37.93
CA SER A 179 -0.96 67.25 -38.83
C SER A 179 -1.91 68.45 -39.01
N ASP A 180 -1.68 69.53 -38.25
CA ASP A 180 -2.08 70.93 -38.49
C ASP A 180 -3.45 71.21 -39.15
N LYS A 181 -4.52 70.49 -38.77
CA LYS A 181 -5.89 70.81 -39.19
C LYS A 181 -6.91 70.53 -38.08
N ALA A 182 -7.19 71.57 -37.29
CA ALA A 182 -8.20 71.58 -36.24
C ALA A 182 -9.63 71.69 -36.79
N VAL A 183 -10.56 70.85 -36.30
CA VAL A 183 -12.01 71.13 -36.27
C VAL A 183 -12.61 70.48 -35.02
N PHE A 184 -12.72 71.24 -33.92
CA PHE A 184 -13.64 70.91 -32.82
C PHE A 184 -14.70 72.01 -32.75
N SER A 185 -15.94 71.68 -33.11
CA SER A 185 -17.11 72.52 -32.84
C SER A 185 -17.61 72.22 -31.43
N THR A 186 -17.10 72.94 -30.42
CA THR A 186 -17.68 72.92 -29.07
C THR A 186 -18.91 73.83 -29.04
N ASP A 187 -20.11 73.25 -29.08
CA ASP A 187 -21.36 73.98 -28.83
C ASP A 187 -21.49 74.30 -27.33
N LYS A 188 -21.17 75.56 -26.98
CA LYS A 188 -21.18 76.12 -25.61
C LYS A 188 -22.59 76.51 -25.11
N SER A 189 -23.67 76.08 -25.76
CA SER A 189 -25.01 76.63 -25.50
C SER A 189 -25.80 76.02 -24.33
N LYS A 190 -25.21 75.12 -23.52
CA LYS A 190 -26.00 74.31 -22.56
C LYS A 190 -25.53 74.26 -21.11
N LEU A 191 -24.76 75.23 -20.63
CA LEU A 191 -24.43 75.34 -19.20
C LEU A 191 -24.93 76.69 -18.64
N THR A 192 -26.15 76.69 -18.10
CA THR A 192 -26.76 77.85 -17.44
C THR A 192 -26.11 78.09 -16.07
N GLU A 193 -25.84 79.36 -15.75
CA GLU A 193 -25.12 79.81 -14.53
C GLU A 193 -25.73 79.30 -13.21
N GLU A 194 -26.99 78.89 -13.22
CA GLU A 194 -27.69 78.29 -12.07
C GLU A 194 -27.05 76.97 -11.60
N GLU A 195 -26.44 76.20 -12.50
CA GLU A 195 -25.75 74.94 -12.17
C GLU A 195 -24.36 75.19 -11.58
N LEU A 196 -23.71 76.30 -11.96
CA LEU A 196 -22.41 76.72 -11.41
C LEU A 196 -22.54 77.22 -9.97
N ILE A 197 -23.65 77.88 -9.61
CA ILE A 197 -23.89 78.36 -8.23
C ILE A 197 -24.24 77.20 -7.30
N LYS A 198 -24.98 76.20 -7.78
CA LYS A 198 -25.28 74.97 -7.02
C LYS A 198 -24.00 74.20 -6.65
N LEU A 199 -22.99 74.19 -7.53
CA LEU A 199 -21.70 73.55 -7.28
C LEU A 199 -20.82 74.31 -6.26
N LEU A 200 -21.03 75.62 -6.08
CA LEU A 200 -20.27 76.44 -5.13
C LEU A 200 -20.81 76.38 -3.69
N ASP A 201 -22.09 76.03 -3.48
CA ASP A 201 -22.72 76.00 -2.14
C ASP A 201 -22.78 74.58 -1.51
N THR A 202 -22.43 73.53 -2.26
CA THR A 202 -22.45 72.12 -1.79
C THR A 202 -21.09 71.51 -1.45
N THR A 203 -20.04 72.32 -1.28
CA THR A 203 -18.75 71.85 -0.75
C THR A 203 -18.44 72.52 0.60
N PRO A 204 -18.28 71.76 1.70
CA PRO A 204 -17.67 72.26 2.93
C PRO A 204 -16.19 72.59 2.77
#